data_AF-A0A3S4XZK5-F1
#
_entry.id   AF-A0A3S4XZK5-F1
#
_cell.length_a   1.000
_cell.length_b   1.000
_cell.length_c   1.000
_cell.angle_alpha   90.00
_cell.angle_beta   90.00
_cell.angle_gamma   90.00
#
_symmetry.space_group_name_H-M   'P 1'
#
loop_
_entity.id
_entity.type
_entity.pdbx_description
1 polymer ?
#
loop_
_entity_poly.entity_id
_entity_poly.type
_entity_poly.pdbx_seq_one_letter_code
_entity_poly.pdbx_strand_id
1 'polypeptide(L)'
;MDKFKKSELLNALDQAFKKEFSGGLDLVKPQWAEVAMKVSSSTETNTYGWLGHFPKLQEWVGKRRLRKMQAQGMQVTNKLFESTVAIPRTNIEDDQVGLFSPMVKQMGQSAAELPDDLVFGLLKQGKSTLCYDGQHFLMMTTLSMPKWMARGIKPHKVT
;
A
#
# COMPACT_ATOMS: atom_id res chain seq x y z
N MET A 1 39.66 -38.18 7.20
CA MET A 1 39.15 -37.29 6.13
C MET A 1 37.76 -36.88 6.56
N ASP A 2 37.69 -35.89 7.47
CA ASP A 2 36.42 -35.43 8.03
C ASP A 2 35.54 -34.94 6.88
N LYS A 3 34.39 -35.59 6.68
CA LYS A 3 33.33 -35.02 5.86
C LYS A 3 32.92 -33.74 6.56
N PHE A 4 33.49 -32.60 6.15
CA PHE A 4 32.97 -31.27 6.45
C PHE A 4 31.46 -31.37 6.35
N LYS A 5 30.75 -31.22 7.47
CA LYS A 5 29.30 -31.36 7.52
C LYS A 5 28.72 -30.20 6.73
N LYS A 6 28.58 -30.39 5.42
CA LYS A 6 28.04 -29.40 4.47
C LYS A 6 26.73 -28.79 4.97
N SER A 7 25.93 -29.57 5.71
CA SER A 7 24.72 -29.11 6.39
C SER A 7 24.97 -28.08 7.49
N GLU A 8 26.03 -28.22 8.29
CA GLU A 8 26.34 -27.25 9.36
C GLU A 8 26.80 -25.90 8.78
N LEU A 9 27.56 -25.92 7.68
CA LEU A 9 27.96 -24.69 6.97
C LEU A 9 26.76 -23.98 6.35
N LEU A 10 25.84 -24.71 5.72
CA LEU A 10 24.60 -24.14 5.18
C LEU A 10 23.71 -23.56 6.29
N ASN A 11 23.63 -24.22 7.44
CA ASN A 11 22.87 -23.70 8.58
C ASN A 11 23.47 -22.40 9.14
N ALA A 12 24.80 -22.30 9.20
CA ALA A 12 25.49 -21.08 9.63
C ALA A 12 25.27 -19.92 8.64
N LEU A 13 25.33 -20.24 7.34
CA LEU A 13 25.04 -19.29 6.26
C LEU A 13 23.60 -18.76 6.35
N ASP A 14 22.63 -19.65 6.53
CA ASP A 14 21.22 -19.29 6.69
C ASP A 14 20.99 -18.36 7.89
N GLN A 15 21.65 -18.62 9.01
CA GLN A 15 21.57 -17.75 10.19
C GLN A 15 22.18 -16.37 9.93
N ALA A 16 23.34 -16.32 9.26
CA ALA A 16 23.98 -15.07 8.88
C ALA A 16 23.10 -14.24 7.95
N PHE A 17 22.54 -14.86 6.89
CA PHE A 17 21.65 -14.17 5.97
C PHE A 17 20.33 -13.73 6.61
N LYS A 18 19.73 -14.55 7.49
CA LYS A 18 18.56 -14.12 8.29
C LYS A 18 18.87 -12.89 9.13
N LYS A 19 20.05 -12.86 9.76
CA LYS A 19 20.51 -11.72 10.55
C LYS A 19 20.68 -10.46 9.71
N GLU A 20 21.36 -10.55 8.57
CA GLU A 20 21.54 -9.41 7.66
C GLU A 20 20.21 -8.92 7.09
N PHE A 21 19.29 -9.83 6.75
CA PHE A 21 17.95 -9.49 6.29
C PHE A 21 17.15 -8.76 7.38
N SER A 22 17.15 -9.26 8.63
CA SER A 22 16.52 -8.55 9.74
C SER A 22 17.16 -7.18 9.98
N GLY A 23 18.48 -7.08 9.85
CA GLY A 23 19.19 -5.81 9.96
C GLY A 23 18.84 -4.83 8.85
N GLY A 24 18.45 -5.31 7.66
CA GLY A 24 17.93 -4.50 6.55
C GLY A 24 16.50 -4.02 6.77
N LEU A 25 15.64 -4.88 7.35
CA LEU A 25 14.27 -4.51 7.72
C LEU A 25 14.23 -3.36 8.73
N ASP A 26 15.15 -3.35 9.70
CA ASP A 26 15.21 -2.34 10.75
C ASP A 26 15.76 -0.98 10.27
N LEU A 27 16.37 -0.90 9.08
CA LEU A 27 16.88 0.36 8.53
C LEU A 27 15.75 1.33 8.16
N VAL A 28 14.62 0.77 7.73
CA VAL A 28 13.49 1.55 7.23
C VAL A 28 12.35 1.46 8.23
N LYS A 29 11.90 2.63 8.69
CA LYS A 29 10.69 2.75 9.49
C LYS A 29 9.54 3.14 8.56
N PRO A 30 8.69 2.19 8.15
CA PRO A 30 7.60 2.50 7.24
C PRO A 30 6.60 3.48 7.86
N GLN A 31 6.11 4.42 7.06
CA GLN A 31 5.19 5.49 7.49
C GLN A 31 3.73 5.23 7.12
N TRP A 32 3.43 4.18 6.36
CA TRP A 32 2.07 3.87 5.91
C TRP A 32 1.04 3.77 7.05
N ALA A 33 1.46 3.42 8.26
CA ALA A 33 0.58 3.29 9.43
C ALA A 33 -0.02 4.64 9.88
N GLU A 34 0.57 5.78 9.50
CA GLU A 34 0.01 7.10 9.80
C GLU A 34 -1.16 7.48 8.89
N VAL A 35 -1.18 6.92 7.67
CA VAL A 35 -2.13 7.30 6.62
C VAL A 35 -3.13 6.18 6.26
N ALA A 36 -2.86 4.95 6.68
CA ALA A 36 -3.68 3.78 6.36
C ALA A 36 -3.85 2.83 7.55
N MET A 37 -4.98 2.13 7.58
CA MET A 37 -5.28 1.11 8.59
C MET A 37 -4.91 -0.29 8.08
N LYS A 38 -4.27 -1.09 8.93
CA LYS A 38 -4.01 -2.51 8.65
C LYS A 38 -5.27 -3.34 8.86
N VAL A 39 -5.72 -4.04 7.83
CA VAL A 39 -6.79 -5.05 7.93
C VAL A 39 -6.22 -6.39 7.51
N SER A 40 -6.35 -7.42 8.36
CA SER A 40 -5.94 -8.77 8.02
C SER A 40 -6.87 -9.37 6.97
N SER A 41 -6.27 -9.92 5.90
CA SER A 41 -6.97 -10.59 4.81
C SER A 41 -6.63 -12.08 4.86
N SER A 42 -7.65 -12.95 4.85
CA SER A 42 -7.49 -14.40 4.74
C SER A 42 -8.01 -14.96 3.42
N THR A 43 -8.73 -14.14 2.63
CA THR A 43 -9.37 -14.52 1.36
C THR A 43 -8.71 -13.75 0.21
N GLU A 44 -8.71 -14.31 -1.00
CA GLU A 44 -8.10 -13.71 -2.20
C GLU A 44 -8.61 -12.29 -2.50
N THR A 45 -9.89 -12.05 -2.23
CA THR A 45 -10.54 -10.74 -2.40
C THR A 45 -11.33 -10.40 -1.15
N ASN A 46 -11.14 -9.19 -0.63
CA ASN A 46 -12.00 -8.64 0.42
C ASN A 46 -12.95 -7.60 -0.18
N THR A 47 -14.24 -7.83 -0.01
CA THR A 47 -15.29 -6.88 -0.38
C THR A 47 -15.77 -6.14 0.85
N TYR A 48 -15.53 -4.83 0.92
CA TYR A 48 -15.91 -4.01 2.06
C TYR A 48 -17.27 -3.34 1.83
N GLY A 49 -18.35 -4.10 2.04
CA GLY A 49 -19.74 -3.61 1.88
C GLY A 49 -20.19 -2.60 2.95
N TRP A 50 -19.53 -2.58 4.11
CA TRP A 50 -19.84 -1.67 5.22
C TRP A 50 -19.34 -0.23 5.00
N LEU A 51 -18.45 0.00 4.02
CA LEU A 51 -18.07 1.34 3.60
C LEU A 51 -19.24 2.07 2.90
N GLY A 52 -20.30 1.34 2.53
CA GLY A 52 -21.57 1.92 2.14
C GLY A 52 -22.16 2.73 3.30
N HIS A 53 -22.40 4.02 3.06
CA HIS A 53 -22.82 4.99 4.08
C HIS A 53 -24.01 4.48 4.90
N PHE A 54 -23.80 4.19 6.20
CA PHE A 54 -24.92 3.94 7.11
C PHE A 54 -25.78 5.21 7.17
N PRO A 55 -27.10 5.12 6.97
CA PRO A 55 -27.95 6.30 6.97
C PRO A 55 -27.94 6.97 8.35
N LYS A 56 -27.83 8.30 8.38
CA LYS A 56 -27.91 9.08 9.63
C LYS A 56 -29.20 8.71 10.39
N LEU A 57 -29.07 8.57 11.70
CA LEU A 57 -30.23 8.42 12.59
C LEU A 57 -31.13 9.65 12.44
N GLN A 58 -32.43 9.41 12.23
CA GLN A 58 -33.43 10.46 12.16
C GLN A 58 -34.42 10.24 13.29
N GLU A 59 -34.98 11.34 13.80
CA GLU A 59 -36.05 11.30 14.79
C GLU A 59 -37.23 10.48 14.25
N TRP A 60 -37.84 9.71 15.14
CA TRP A 60 -38.96 8.85 14.79
C TRP A 60 -40.24 9.68 14.64
N VAL A 61 -40.50 10.18 13.44
CA VAL A 61 -41.69 11.01 13.13
C VAL A 61 -42.87 10.21 12.56
N GLY A 62 -42.88 8.88 12.67
CA GLY A 62 -43.96 8.03 12.13
C GLY A 62 -43.52 6.60 11.82
N LYS A 63 -44.10 5.95 10.79
CA LYS A 63 -43.74 4.57 10.42
C LYS A 63 -42.25 4.45 10.04
N ARG A 64 -41.63 3.30 10.37
CA ARG A 64 -40.22 2.99 10.04
C ARG A 64 -39.95 3.22 8.55
N ARG A 65 -38.99 4.09 8.23
CA ARG A 65 -38.47 4.24 6.86
C ARG A 65 -37.28 3.29 6.67
N LEU A 66 -37.48 2.24 5.87
CA LEU A 66 -36.42 1.33 5.48
C LEU A 66 -35.60 1.97 4.36
N ARG A 67 -34.34 2.31 4.64
CA ARG A 67 -33.39 2.71 3.60
C ARG A 67 -32.61 1.47 3.15
N LYS A 68 -32.53 1.25 1.84
CA LYS A 68 -31.69 0.18 1.27
C LYS A 68 -30.23 0.62 1.37
N MET A 69 -29.37 -0.20 1.97
CA MET A 69 -27.93 0.01 1.89
C MET A 69 -27.49 -0.18 0.44
N GLN A 70 -26.80 0.82 -0.15
CA GLN A 70 -26.13 0.63 -1.43
C GLN A 70 -24.95 -0.31 -1.22
N ALA A 71 -25.04 -1.53 -1.78
CA ALA A 71 -24.02 -2.57 -1.69
C ALA A 71 -22.89 -2.39 -2.73
N GLN A 72 -22.48 -1.14 -3.02
CA GLN A 72 -21.29 -0.89 -3.83
C GLN A 72 -20.07 -0.99 -2.91
N GLY A 73 -19.62 -2.22 -2.64
CA GLY A 73 -18.43 -2.47 -1.82
C GLY A 73 -17.16 -2.23 -2.62
N MET A 74 -16.17 -1.58 -2.01
CA MET A 74 -14.82 -1.57 -2.55
C MET A 74 -14.25 -2.99 -2.49
N GLN A 75 -13.72 -3.48 -3.61
CA GLN A 75 -13.04 -4.77 -3.69
C GLN A 75 -11.54 -4.56 -3.74
N VAL A 76 -10.82 -5.18 -2.81
CA VAL A 76 -9.36 -5.19 -2.79
C VAL A 76 -8.91 -6.63 -3.02
N THR A 77 -8.18 -6.85 -4.12
CA THR A 77 -7.57 -8.14 -4.45
C THR A 77 -6.17 -8.22 -3.86
N ASN A 78 -5.86 -9.34 -3.20
CA ASN A 78 -4.52 -9.58 -2.68
C ASN A 78 -3.55 -9.83 -3.86
N LYS A 79 -2.39 -9.19 -3.84
CA LYS A 79 -1.32 -9.38 -4.84
C LYS A 79 -0.12 -10.05 -4.19
N LEU A 80 0.54 -10.93 -4.94
CA LEU A 80 1.79 -11.57 -4.53
C LEU A 80 2.98 -10.77 -5.07
N PHE A 81 4.04 -10.66 -4.28
CA PHE A 81 5.27 -9.94 -4.62
C PHE A 81 6.46 -10.87 -4.40
N GLU A 82 7.44 -10.81 -5.30
CA GLU A 82 8.64 -11.64 -5.27
C GLU A 82 9.89 -10.82 -5.63
N SER A 83 10.97 -11.06 -4.91
CA SER A 83 12.32 -10.57 -5.23
C SER A 83 13.33 -11.67 -4.88
N THR A 84 13.45 -12.66 -5.76
CA THR A 84 14.30 -13.83 -5.55
C THR A 84 15.67 -13.63 -6.20
N VAL A 85 16.75 -13.85 -5.44
CA VAL A 85 18.14 -13.75 -5.92
C VAL A 85 18.82 -15.11 -5.79
N ALA A 86 19.42 -15.58 -6.88
CA ALA A 86 20.19 -16.83 -6.90
C ALA A 86 21.68 -16.56 -6.70
N ILE A 87 22.32 -17.30 -5.79
CA ILE A 87 23.76 -17.28 -5.58
C ILE A 87 24.36 -18.56 -6.17
N PRO A 88 25.32 -18.46 -7.10
CA PRO A 88 25.98 -19.64 -7.67
C PRO A 88 26.74 -20.41 -6.58
N ARG A 89 26.65 -21.73 -6.64
CA ARG A 89 27.28 -22.64 -5.67
C ARG A 89 28.79 -22.43 -5.56
N THR A 90 29.46 -22.18 -6.69
CA THR A 90 30.92 -21.93 -6.76
C THR A 90 31.34 -20.79 -5.85
N ASN A 91 30.55 -19.72 -5.77
CA ASN A 91 30.87 -18.57 -4.94
C ASN A 91 30.75 -18.87 -3.43
N ILE A 92 29.95 -19.86 -3.05
CA ILE A 92 29.88 -20.35 -1.67
C ILE A 92 31.06 -21.28 -1.36
N GLU A 93 31.48 -22.09 -2.35
CA GLU A 93 32.65 -22.96 -2.22
C GLU A 93 33.97 -22.18 -2.14
N ASP A 94 34.04 -21.02 -2.80
CA ASP A 94 35.19 -20.09 -2.80
C ASP A 94 35.18 -19.07 -1.64
N ASP A 95 34.35 -19.28 -0.62
CA ASP A 95 34.22 -18.41 0.58
C ASP A 95 33.95 -16.92 0.28
N GLN A 96 33.26 -16.63 -0.82
CA GLN A 96 32.87 -15.27 -1.23
C GLN A 96 31.56 -14.81 -0.58
N VAL A 97 31.14 -15.47 0.50
CA VAL A 97 29.84 -15.24 1.15
C VAL A 97 29.67 -13.81 1.67
N GLY A 98 30.73 -13.24 2.25
CA GLY A 98 30.69 -11.89 2.82
C GLY A 98 30.38 -10.79 1.80
N LEU A 99 30.63 -11.05 0.51
CA LEU A 99 30.31 -10.11 -0.57
C LEU A 99 28.80 -9.97 -0.78
N PHE A 100 28.01 -10.98 -0.40
CA PHE A 100 26.56 -10.98 -0.57
C PHE A 100 25.81 -10.39 0.62
N SER A 101 26.46 -10.20 1.77
CA SER A 101 25.82 -9.61 2.96
C SER A 101 25.15 -8.25 2.68
N PRO A 102 25.78 -7.29 1.98
CA PRO A 102 25.13 -6.02 1.62
C PRO A 102 23.90 -6.21 0.72
N MET A 103 23.93 -7.21 -0.17
CA MET A 103 22.82 -7.51 -1.08
C MET A 103 21.61 -8.08 -0.31
N VAL A 104 21.84 -9.00 0.64
CA VAL A 104 20.79 -9.55 1.50
C VAL A 104 20.20 -8.45 2.42
N LYS A 105 21.04 -7.53 2.90
CA LYS A 105 20.59 -6.37 3.66
C LYS A 105 19.72 -5.43 2.82
N GLN A 106 20.10 -5.19 1.57
CA GLN A 106 19.31 -4.38 0.63
C GLN A 106 17.98 -5.05 0.28
N MET A 107 17.94 -6.39 0.22
CA MET A 107 16.69 -7.15 0.07
C MET A 107 15.76 -6.94 1.28
N GLY A 108 16.31 -6.94 2.50
CA GLY A 108 15.55 -6.60 3.71
C GLY A 108 15.00 -5.17 3.68
N GLN A 109 15.81 -4.21 3.23
CA GLN A 109 15.37 -2.83 3.05
C GLN A 109 14.20 -2.71 2.06
N SER A 110 14.33 -3.31 0.87
CA SER A 110 13.26 -3.26 -0.14
C SER A 110 11.96 -3.92 0.34
N ALA A 111 12.06 -4.99 1.15
CA ALA A 111 10.89 -5.62 1.75
C ALA A 111 10.19 -4.70 2.78
N ALA A 112 10.94 -3.87 3.51
CA ALA A 112 10.38 -2.88 4.44
C ALA A 112 9.76 -1.66 3.75
N GLU A 113 10.27 -1.27 2.57
CA GLU A 113 9.77 -0.14 1.77
C GLU A 113 8.49 -0.48 0.99
N LEU A 114 8.30 -1.75 0.61
CA LEU A 114 7.16 -2.20 -0.21
C LEU A 114 5.78 -1.73 0.28
N PRO A 115 5.43 -1.81 1.58
CA PRO A 115 4.15 -1.32 2.07
C PRO A 115 3.95 0.19 1.86
N ASP A 116 5.00 0.98 2.03
CA ASP A 116 4.96 2.44 1.80
C ASP A 116 4.74 2.74 0.32
N ASP A 117 5.48 2.07 -0.58
CA ASP A 117 5.31 2.23 -2.03
C ASP A 117 3.88 1.94 -2.49
N LEU A 118 3.26 0.88 -1.95
CA LEU A 118 1.88 0.52 -2.27
C LEU A 118 0.90 1.59 -1.77
N VAL A 119 1.04 2.04 -0.52
CA VAL A 119 0.11 3.00 0.09
C VAL A 119 0.25 4.40 -0.52
N PHE A 120 1.47 4.90 -0.67
CA PHE A 120 1.71 6.21 -1.31
C PHE A 120 1.42 6.17 -2.80
N GLY A 121 1.64 5.04 -3.48
CA GLY A 121 1.21 4.83 -4.86
C GLY A 121 -0.30 4.97 -5.02
N LEU A 122 -1.09 4.38 -4.10
CA LEU A 122 -2.54 4.54 -4.09
C LEU A 122 -2.97 5.96 -3.76
N LEU A 123 -2.31 6.65 -2.81
CA LEU A 123 -2.58 8.06 -2.49
C LEU A 123 -2.39 8.97 -3.71
N LYS A 124 -1.34 8.74 -4.51
CA LYS A 124 -1.11 9.47 -5.77
C LYS A 124 -2.26 9.26 -6.76
N GLN A 125 -2.80 8.03 -6.83
CA GLN A 125 -3.91 7.68 -7.72
C GLN A 125 -5.30 8.04 -7.15
N GLY A 126 -5.39 8.43 -5.87
CA GLY A 126 -6.66 8.76 -5.21
C GLY A 126 -7.42 9.93 -5.84
N LYS A 127 -6.74 10.79 -6.62
CA LYS A 127 -7.37 11.89 -7.36
C LYS A 127 -8.01 11.45 -8.69
N SER A 128 -7.63 10.30 -9.23
CA SER A 128 -8.12 9.79 -10.53
C SER A 128 -9.06 8.60 -10.37
N THR A 129 -8.86 7.78 -9.34
CA THR A 129 -9.66 6.58 -9.11
C THR A 129 -11.03 6.96 -8.55
N LEU A 130 -12.09 6.54 -9.24
CA LEU A 130 -13.46 6.68 -8.79
C LEU A 130 -13.72 5.73 -7.62
N CYS A 131 -14.36 6.25 -6.59
CA CYS A 131 -14.77 5.54 -5.40
C CYS A 131 -16.16 4.90 -5.62
N TYR A 132 -16.65 4.19 -4.61
CA TYR A 132 -17.92 3.45 -4.68
C TYR A 132 -19.15 4.35 -4.93
N ASP A 133 -19.03 5.65 -4.67
CA ASP A 133 -20.05 6.68 -4.86
C ASP A 133 -19.92 7.45 -6.19
N GLY A 134 -18.96 7.06 -7.04
CA GLY A 134 -18.67 7.74 -8.32
C GLY A 134 -17.92 9.07 -8.16
N GLN A 135 -17.44 9.41 -6.96
CA GLN A 135 -16.56 10.55 -6.71
C GLN A 135 -15.11 10.09 -6.56
N HIS A 136 -14.13 10.99 -6.72
CA HIS A 136 -12.72 10.64 -6.51
C HIS A 136 -12.42 10.42 -5.01
N PHE A 137 -11.49 9.51 -4.71
CA PHE A 137 -11.06 9.20 -3.33
C PHE A 137 -10.52 10.42 -2.59
N LEU A 138 -9.84 11.33 -3.31
CA LEU A 138 -9.39 12.63 -2.82
C LEU A 138 -9.95 13.72 -3.74
N MET A 139 -10.88 14.52 -3.23
CA MET A 139 -11.54 15.56 -4.01
C MET A 139 -10.56 16.70 -4.33
N MET A 140 -10.26 16.90 -5.61
CA MET A 140 -9.65 18.15 -6.09
C MET A 140 -10.74 19.20 -6.15
N THR A 141 -10.98 19.89 -5.03
CA THR A 141 -11.75 21.14 -5.07
C THR A 141 -10.90 22.17 -5.81
N THR A 142 -10.95 22.16 -7.14
CA THR A 142 -10.93 23.45 -7.84
C THR A 142 -12.14 24.18 -7.30
N LEU A 143 -11.93 25.26 -6.53
CA LEU A 143 -12.98 26.21 -6.23
C LEU A 143 -13.71 26.46 -7.54
N SER A 144 -14.91 25.88 -7.68
CA SER A 144 -15.83 26.26 -8.73
C SER A 144 -16.15 27.70 -8.40
N MET A 145 -15.41 28.63 -9.01
CA MET A 145 -15.79 30.03 -9.02
C MET A 145 -17.26 30.04 -9.46
N PRO A 146 -18.19 30.48 -8.61
CA PRO A 146 -19.59 30.53 -9.00
C PRO A 146 -19.68 31.41 -10.26
N LYS A 147 -20.50 30.97 -11.24
CA LYS A 147 -20.62 31.57 -12.59
C LYS A 147 -20.84 33.10 -12.61
N TRP A 148 -21.15 33.72 -11.48
CA TRP A 148 -21.24 35.18 -11.33
C TRP A 148 -19.89 35.89 -11.28
N MET A 149 -18.80 35.26 -10.84
CA MET A 149 -17.44 35.85 -10.86
C MET A 149 -16.81 35.82 -12.27
N ALA A 150 -17.30 34.99 -13.18
CA ALA A 150 -16.79 34.90 -14.57
C ALA A 150 -17.37 35.98 -15.51
N ARG A 151 -18.32 36.82 -15.05
CA ARG A 151 -18.82 37.95 -15.84
C ARG A 151 -17.92 39.16 -15.62
N GLY A 152 -16.79 39.16 -16.32
CA GLY A 152 -15.93 40.31 -16.46
C GLY A 152 -16.72 41.57 -16.85
N ILE A 153 -16.38 42.65 -16.16
CA ILE A 153 -16.79 44.03 -16.38
C ILE A 153 -16.77 44.34 -17.88
N LYS A 154 -17.93 44.62 -18.48
CA LYS A 154 -17.98 45.19 -19.83
C LYS A 154 -17.61 46.68 -19.73
N PRO A 155 -16.62 47.19 -20.48
CA PRO A 155 -16.36 48.63 -20.50
C PRO A 155 -17.55 49.34 -21.14
N HIS A 156 -18.11 50.31 -20.41
CA HIS A 156 -19.09 51.26 -20.94
C HIS A 156 -18.43 52.06 -22.05
N LYS A 157 -18.90 51.93 -23.30
CA LYS A 157 -18.59 52.92 -24.33
C LYS A 157 -19.48 54.14 -24.07
N VAL A 158 -18.85 55.21 -23.61
CA VAL A 158 -19.42 56.56 -23.64
C VAL A 158 -19.33 57.05 -25.09
N THR A 159 -20.48 57.32 -25.69
CA THR A 159 -20.64 58.17 -26.87
C THR A 159 -21.60 59.28 -26.51
#